data_AF-A0A0T6XFB8-F1
#
_entry.id   AF-A0A0T6XFB8-F1
#
_cell.length_a   1.000
_cell.length_b   1.000
_cell.length_c   1.000
_cell.angle_alpha   90.00
_cell.angle_beta   90.00
_cell.angle_gamma   90.00
#
_symmetry.space_group_name_H-M   'P 1'
#
loop_
_entity.id
_entity.type
_entity.pdbx_description
1 polymer ?
#
loop_
_entity_poly.entity_id
_entity_poly.type
_entity_poly.pdbx_seq_one_letter_code
_entity_poly.pdbx_strand_id
1 'polypeptide(L)'
;STMPGAIGRLLLAARKGDDLVYVGGCGTGWNNKESVALRELLNAIPAEKPPVGLKRKGAVFARPLLVADVEYRAWTQDGKLRHPSFKGVREMEGPFDVYEINAQPT
;
A
#
# COMPACT_ATOMS: atom_id res chain seq x y z
N SER A 1 -11.26 16.02 -4.10
CA SER A 1 -10.78 16.23 -5.48
C SER A 1 -9.29 15.94 -5.48
N THR A 2 -8.80 15.02 -6.32
CA THR A 2 -7.35 14.75 -6.41
C THR A 2 -6.71 15.87 -7.22
N MET A 3 -5.67 16.50 -6.71
CA MET A 3 -4.93 17.47 -7.52
C MET A 3 -4.19 16.76 -8.67
N PRO A 4 -4.12 17.35 -9.87
CA PRO A 4 -3.28 16.82 -10.94
C PRO A 4 -1.85 16.58 -10.46
N GLY A 5 -1.25 15.44 -10.80
CA GLY A 5 0.10 15.08 -10.34
C GLY A 5 0.19 14.52 -8.92
N ALA A 6 -0.88 14.52 -8.13
CA ALA A 6 -0.90 13.86 -6.82
C ALA A 6 -1.30 12.38 -6.92
N ILE A 7 -0.98 11.60 -5.88
CA ILE A 7 -1.60 10.28 -5.67
C ILE A 7 -3.05 10.46 -5.20
N GLY A 8 -3.99 9.78 -5.86
CA GLY A 8 -5.40 9.76 -5.44
C GLY A 8 -5.73 8.57 -4.52
N ARG A 9 -4.97 7.48 -4.65
CA ARG A 9 -5.15 6.27 -3.86
C ARG A 9 -3.85 5.45 -3.86
N LEU A 10 -3.38 5.09 -2.68
CA LEU A 10 -2.30 4.13 -2.48
C LEU A 10 -2.91 2.72 -2.40
N LEU A 11 -2.37 1.79 -3.19
CA LEU A 11 -2.75 0.37 -3.10
C LEU A 11 -1.80 -0.29 -2.10
N LEU A 12 -2.35 -0.93 -1.07
CA LEU A 12 -1.59 -1.52 0.01
C LEU A 12 -1.51 -3.04 -0.15
N ALA A 13 -0.37 -3.59 0.25
CA ALA A 13 -0.16 -5.03 0.34
C ALA A 13 0.39 -5.39 1.72
N ALA A 14 0.15 -6.62 2.14
CA ALA A 14 0.74 -7.21 3.35
C ALA A 14 1.39 -8.54 3.00
N ARG A 15 2.26 -9.03 3.87
CA ARG A 15 2.93 -10.32 3.69
C ARG A 15 1.98 -11.47 4.00
N LYS A 16 2.04 -12.53 3.20
CA LYS A 16 1.39 -13.82 3.45
C LYS A 16 2.34 -14.94 3.02
N GLY A 17 3.09 -15.49 3.96
CA GLY A 17 4.20 -16.38 3.64
C GLY A 17 5.27 -15.63 2.84
N ASP A 18 5.68 -16.20 1.71
CA ASP A 18 6.68 -15.60 0.81
C ASP A 18 6.08 -14.58 -0.18
N ASP A 19 4.75 -14.44 -0.20
CA ASP A 19 4.03 -13.59 -1.15
C ASP A 19 3.54 -12.28 -0.52
N LEU A 20 3.24 -11.31 -1.39
CA LEU A 20 2.47 -10.11 -1.04
C LEU A 20 1.03 -10.24 -1.54
N VAL A 21 0.09 -9.86 -0.67
CA VAL A 21 -1.34 -9.87 -0.99
C VAL A 21 -1.95 -8.49 -0.84
N TYR A 22 -2.82 -8.10 -1.77
CA TYR A 22 -3.51 -6.81 -1.72
C TYR A 22 -4.46 -6.74 -0.51
N VAL A 23 -4.34 -5.70 0.31
CA VAL A 23 -5.13 -5.50 1.55
C VAL A 23 -6.04 -4.28 1.51
N GLY A 24 -6.27 -3.72 0.33
CA GLY A 24 -7.13 -2.56 0.16
C GLY A 24 -6.35 -1.34 -0.31
N GLY A 25 -7.05 -0.21 -0.39
CA GLY A 25 -6.41 1.03 -0.77
C GLY A 25 -6.77 2.16 0.17
N CYS A 26 -5.79 3.02 0.39
CA CYS A 26 -5.88 4.20 1.21
C CYS A 26 -6.01 5.43 0.30
N GLY A 27 -6.90 6.36 0.64
CA GLY A 27 -7.12 7.58 -0.14
C GLY A 27 -7.00 8.85 0.71
N THR A 28 -6.52 8.74 1.95
CA THR A 28 -6.53 9.78 2.98
C THR A 28 -5.27 9.69 3.83
N GLY A 29 -5.03 10.71 4.66
CA GLY A 29 -3.89 10.72 5.59
C GLY A 29 -2.63 11.40 5.06
N TRP A 30 -2.75 12.09 3.93
CA TRP A 30 -1.73 12.96 3.39
C TRP A 30 -2.33 14.33 3.05
N ASN A 31 -1.51 15.37 3.14
CA ASN A 31 -1.78 16.66 2.52
C ASN A 31 -1.36 16.67 1.04
N ASN A 32 -1.61 17.78 0.36
CA ASN A 32 -1.28 17.95 -1.05
C ASN A 32 0.20 17.73 -1.37
N LYS A 33 1.12 18.30 -0.57
CA LYS A 33 2.57 18.16 -0.77
C LYS A 33 3.02 16.71 -0.60
N GLU A 34 2.56 16.05 0.45
CA GLU A 34 2.85 14.63 0.73
C GLU A 34 2.33 13.72 -0.38
N SER A 35 1.13 14.00 -0.90
CA SER A 35 0.53 13.19 -1.97
C SER A 35 1.30 13.26 -3.29
N VAL A 36 1.97 14.38 -3.57
CA VAL A 36 2.83 14.55 -4.74
C VAL A 36 4.17 13.84 -4.50
N ALA A 37 4.81 14.08 -3.36
CA ALA A 37 6.08 13.45 -3.01
C ALA A 37 5.98 11.91 -2.97
N LEU A 38 4.88 11.38 -2.42
CA LEU A 38 4.63 9.93 -2.41
C LEU A 38 4.47 9.37 -3.83
N ARG A 39 3.85 10.11 -4.75
CA ARG A 39 3.74 9.68 -6.15
C ARG A 39 5.11 9.65 -6.82
N GLU A 40 5.93 10.68 -6.62
CA GLU A 40 7.29 10.76 -7.18
C GLU A 40 8.15 9.60 -6.68
N LEU A 41 8.13 9.35 -5.36
CA LEU A 41 8.84 8.24 -4.73
C LEU A 41 8.47 6.90 -5.36
N LEU A 42 7.17 6.61 -5.50
CA LEU A 42 6.69 5.35 -6.07
C LEU A 42 7.03 5.22 -7.57
N ASN A 43 6.98 6.32 -8.32
CA ASN A 43 7.33 6.34 -9.73
C ASN A 43 8.83 6.11 -9.98
N ALA A 44 9.69 6.43 -9.00
CA ALA A 44 11.14 6.21 -9.10
C ALA A 44 11.53 4.73 -8.98
N ILE A 45 10.63 3.86 -8.50
CA ILE A 45 10.87 2.43 -8.29
C ILE A 45 9.82 1.58 -9.02
N PRO A 46 9.71 1.65 -10.36
CA PRO A 46 8.69 0.92 -11.10
C PRO A 46 8.86 -0.60 -10.95
N ALA A 47 7.76 -1.32 -10.75
CA ALA A 47 7.78 -2.77 -10.74
C ALA A 47 7.70 -3.34 -12.16
N GLU A 48 8.62 -4.23 -12.52
CA GLU A 48 8.60 -4.94 -13.81
C GLU A 48 7.39 -5.89 -13.92
N LYS A 49 6.97 -6.45 -12.79
CA LYS A 49 5.80 -7.32 -12.67
C LYS A 49 4.94 -6.84 -11.48
N PRO A 50 3.61 -6.98 -11.56
CA PRO A 50 2.75 -6.65 -10.43
C PRO A 50 3.19 -7.44 -9.17
N PRO A 51 3.48 -6.77 -8.04
CA PRO A 51 3.90 -7.43 -6.80
C PRO A 51 2.75 -8.17 -6.11
N VAL A 52 1.52 -7.95 -6.57
CA VAL A 52 0.30 -8.60 -6.05
C VAL A 52 -0.55 -9.07 -7.22
N GLY A 53 -1.33 -10.13 -7.00
CA GLY A 53 -2.31 -10.66 -7.96
C GLY A 53 -3.55 -9.77 -8.16
N LEU A 54 -3.39 -8.46 -8.38
CA LEU A 54 -4.46 -7.49 -8.54
C LEU A 54 -4.60 -7.05 -10.01
N LYS A 55 -5.75 -7.33 -10.62
CA LYS A 55 -6.12 -6.79 -11.94
C LYS A 55 -6.98 -5.53 -11.77
N ARG A 56 -6.38 -4.35 -11.92
CA ARG A 56 -7.08 -3.06 -11.81
C ARG A 56 -6.66 -2.12 -12.93
N LYS A 57 -7.61 -1.66 -13.73
CA LYS A 57 -7.36 -0.68 -14.80
C LYS A 57 -6.79 0.61 -14.21
N GLY A 58 -5.68 1.09 -14.78
CA GLY A 58 -5.00 2.31 -14.34
C GLY A 58 -4.20 2.17 -13.04
N ALA A 59 -4.01 0.95 -12.52
CA ALA A 59 -3.04 0.74 -11.43
C ALA A 59 -1.61 0.86 -11.97
N VAL A 60 -0.77 1.57 -11.24
CA VAL A 60 0.67 1.66 -11.46
C VAL A 60 1.32 0.99 -10.26
N PHE A 61 2.22 0.05 -10.50
CA PHE A 61 2.88 -0.74 -9.45
C PHE A 61 4.32 -0.27 -9.25
N ALA A 62 4.69 -0.15 -7.98
CA ALA A 62 6.05 0.11 -7.53
C ALA A 62 6.66 -1.18 -6.95
N ARG A 63 7.98 -1.29 -6.97
CA ARG A 63 8.71 -2.36 -6.29
C ARG A 63 8.38 -2.33 -4.79
N PRO A 64 8.27 -3.48 -4.11
CA PRO A 64 7.96 -3.53 -2.69
C PRO A 64 9.21 -3.20 -1.85
N LEU A 65 9.71 -1.97 -1.96
CA LEU A 65 10.88 -1.47 -1.25
C LEU A 65 10.52 -0.52 -0.10
N LEU A 66 9.22 -0.24 0.07
CA LEU A 66 8.70 0.72 1.02
C LEU A 66 7.67 0.06 1.92
N VAL A 67 7.69 0.47 3.20
CA VAL A 67 6.68 0.12 4.19
C VAL A 67 5.85 1.34 4.48
N ALA A 68 4.53 1.20 4.35
CA ALA A 68 3.58 2.27 4.65
C ALA A 68 3.05 2.12 6.07
N ASP A 69 3.18 3.18 6.86
CA ASP A 69 2.51 3.30 8.14
C ASP A 69 1.06 3.74 7.90
N VAL A 70 0.13 2.93 8.40
CA VAL A 70 -1.29 3.09 8.13
C VAL A 70 -2.06 2.87 9.43
N GLU A 71 -2.86 3.86 9.83
CA GLU A 71 -3.90 3.64 10.82
C GLU A 71 -5.15 3.09 10.14
N TYR A 72 -5.83 2.15 10.77
CA TYR A 72 -7.05 1.55 10.26
C TYR A 72 -7.94 1.14 11.43
N ARG A 73 -9.25 0.97 11.17
CA ARG A 73 -10.22 0.63 12.24
C ARG A 73 -10.29 -0.85 12.55
N ALA A 74 -10.19 -1.67 11.52
CA ALA A 74 -10.27 -3.13 11.65
C ALA A 74 -9.78 -3.80 10.36
N TRP A 75 -9.46 -5.09 10.46
CA TRP A 75 -9.48 -5.99 9.31
C TRP A 75 -10.93 -6.39 8.99
N THR A 76 -11.24 -6.52 7.71
CA THR A 76 -12.50 -7.10 7.23
C THR A 76 -12.36 -8.62 7.11
N GLN A 77 -13.49 -9.34 7.01
CA GLN A 77 -13.50 -10.80 6.82
C GLN A 77 -12.80 -11.23 5.52
N ASP A 78 -12.82 -10.38 4.48
CA ASP A 78 -12.12 -10.59 3.21
C ASP A 78 -10.65 -10.13 3.23
N GLY A 79 -10.08 -9.86 4.41
CA GLY A 79 -8.67 -9.53 4.59
C GLY A 79 -8.28 -8.17 4.03
N LYS A 80 -9.14 -7.15 4.18
CA LYS A 80 -8.88 -5.77 3.80
C LYS A 80 -8.86 -4.84 5.00
N LEU A 81 -8.16 -3.73 4.89
CA LEU A 81 -8.17 -2.68 5.89
C LEU A 81 -9.47 -1.86 5.80
N ARG A 82 -10.14 -1.68 6.93
CA ARG A 82 -11.34 -0.84 7.06
C ARG A 82 -10.96 0.58 7.45
N HIS A 83 -11.32 1.53 6.60
CA HIS A 83 -11.03 2.96 6.75
C HIS A 83 -9.53 3.26 6.98
N PRO A 84 -8.63 2.79 6.10
CA PRO A 84 -7.21 3.06 6.24
C PRO A 84 -6.89 4.54 5.99
N SER A 85 -6.02 5.10 6.82
CA SER A 85 -5.44 6.43 6.66
C SER A 85 -3.92 6.34 6.74
N PHE A 86 -3.26 6.91 5.75
CA PHE A 86 -1.81 6.96 5.67
C PHE A 86 -1.22 7.82 6.79
N LYS A 87 -0.01 7.47 7.22
CA LYS A 87 0.75 8.20 8.25
C LYS A 87 2.19 8.47 7.85
N GLY A 88 2.77 7.62 7.00
CA GLY A 88 4.14 7.79 6.52
C GLY A 88 4.60 6.61 5.67
N VAL A 89 5.77 6.75 5.06
CA VAL A 89 6.50 5.66 4.44
C VAL A 89 7.93 5.64 4.95
N ARG A 90 8.51 4.44 5.04
CA ARG A 90 9.93 4.21 5.29
C ARG A 90 10.46 3.16 4.34
N GLU A 91 11.78 3.11 4.19
CA GLU A 91 12.42 2.02 3.45
C GLU A 91 12.22 0.68 4.17
N MET A 92 12.05 -0.36 3.37
CA MET A 92 11.99 -1.73 3.87
C MET A 92 13.42 -2.23 4.07
N GLU A 93 13.77 -2.60 5.30
CA GLU A 93 15.08 -3.17 5.62
C GLU A 93 15.06 -4.70 5.47
N GLY A 94 13.89 -5.31 5.72
CA GLY A 94 13.69 -6.73 5.51
C GLY A 94 12.23 -7.15 5.41
N PRO A 95 11.97 -8.44 5.10
CA PRO A 95 10.62 -8.95 4.88
C PRO A 95 9.75 -8.93 6.14
N PHE A 96 10.33 -8.81 7.33
CA PHE A 96 9.62 -8.77 8.62
C PHE A 96 9.15 -7.37 9.02
N ASP A 97 9.53 -6.33 8.26
CA ASP A 97 9.07 -4.97 8.51
C ASP A 97 7.59 -4.74 8.15
N VAL A 98 7.02 -5.64 7.35
CA VAL A 98 5.63 -5.57 6.90
C VAL A 98 4.77 -6.50 7.72
N TYR A 99 3.55 -6.05 8.04
CA TYR A 99 2.56 -6.88 8.72
C TYR A 99 2.35 -8.21 8.00
N GLU A 100 2.44 -9.30 8.76
CA GLU A 100 2.13 -10.64 8.29
C GLU A 100 0.68 -10.99 8.60
N ILE A 101 -0.06 -11.33 7.54
CA ILE A 101 -1.39 -11.93 7.68
C ILE A 101 -1.18 -13.38 8.09
N ASN A 102 -1.11 -13.59 9.39
CA ASN A 102 -1.32 -14.92 9.96
C ASN A 102 -2.77 -15.29 9.68
N ALA A 103 -3.00 -16.43 9.01
CA ALA A 103 -4.35 -16.96 8.89
C ALA A 103 -4.92 -17.02 10.31
N GLN A 104 -5.98 -16.24 10.58
CA GLN A 104 -6.72 -16.40 11.82
C GLN A 104 -7.18 -17.87 11.83
N PRO A 105 -6.82 -18.67 12.85
CA PRO A 105 -7.46 -19.97 13.00
C PRO A 105 -8.96 -19.70 13.10
N THR A 106 -9.71 -20.41 12.27
CA THR A 106 -11.17 -20.32 12.19
C THR A 106 -11.80 -20.67 13.53
#